data_AF-A0A7C5GK43-F1
#
_entry.id   AF-A0A7C5GK43-F1
#
_cell.length_a   1.000
_cell.length_b   1.000
_cell.length_c   1.000
_cell.angle_alpha   90.00
_cell.angle_beta   90.00
_cell.angle_gamma   90.00
#
_symmetry.space_group_name_H-M   'P 1'
#
loop_
_entity.id
_entity.type
_entity.pdbx_description
1 polymer ?
#
loop_
_entity_poly.entity_id
_entity_poly.type
_entity_poly.pdbx_seq_one_letter_code
_entity_poly.pdbx_strand_id
1 'polypeptide(L)'
;MQGILVAGVDEAGRGPLAGPVVAAAVILDPERPVEGLDDSKRLTARRRAKLEVAIRERALAWSVARASVEEIDRLNILQATMLAMSRAVEALDPLPGFV
;
A
#
# COMPACT_ATOMS: atom_id res chain seq x y z
N MET A 1 -4.12 13.43 -23.60
CA MET A 1 -3.45 13.89 -22.37
C MET A 1 -3.32 12.68 -21.48
N GLN A 2 -2.10 12.19 -21.23
CA GLN A 2 -1.88 11.22 -20.16
C GLN A 2 -2.25 11.91 -18.85
N GLY A 3 -3.30 11.41 -18.19
CA GLY A 3 -3.74 11.94 -16.91
C GLY A 3 -2.65 11.77 -15.84
N ILE A 4 -2.74 12.55 -14.77
CA ILE A 4 -1.87 12.38 -13.60
C ILE A 4 -2.09 10.97 -13.04
N LEU A 5 -1.02 10.20 -12.90
CA LEU A 5 -1.07 8.91 -12.20
C LEU A 5 -1.22 9.17 -10.70
N VAL A 6 -2.27 8.60 -10.11
CA VAL A 6 -2.58 8.74 -8.67
C VAL A 6 -2.30 7.43 -7.97
N ALA A 7 -1.51 7.46 -6.90
CA ALA A 7 -1.28 6.31 -6.05
C ALA A 7 -2.13 6.38 -4.77
N GLY A 8 -2.81 5.29 -4.43
CA GLY A 8 -3.36 5.09 -3.09
C GLY A 8 -2.31 4.46 -2.18
N VAL A 9 -2.23 4.94 -0.93
CA VAL A 9 -1.26 4.46 0.07
C VAL A 9 -1.96 4.20 1.39
N ASP A 10 -1.66 3.05 2.02
CA ASP A 10 -2.22 2.67 3.33
C ASP A 10 -1.24 1.76 4.08
N GLU A 11 -1.38 1.70 5.41
CA GLU A 11 -0.53 0.93 6.30
C GLU A 11 -1.26 -0.16 7.12
N ALA A 12 -0.49 -1.16 7.54
CA ALA A 12 -0.90 -2.15 8.52
C ALA A 12 0.22 -2.36 9.55
N GLY A 13 -0.16 -2.61 10.81
CA GLY A 13 0.79 -2.94 11.87
C GLY A 13 1.15 -1.80 12.83
N ARG A 14 0.36 -0.72 12.91
CA ARG A 14 0.61 0.39 13.86
C ARG A 14 0.25 0.10 15.32
N GLY A 15 -0.76 -0.73 15.54
CA GLY A 15 -1.29 -1.03 16.88
C GLY A 15 -0.73 -2.28 17.59
N PRO A 16 -0.26 -3.33 16.88
CA PRO A 16 0.34 -4.49 17.54
C PRO A 16 1.58 -4.17 18.38
N LEU A 17 1.83 -4.97 19.42
CA LEU A 17 3.03 -4.87 20.28
C LEU A 17 4.30 -5.46 19.65
N ALA A 18 4.16 -6.21 18.56
CA ALA A 18 5.27 -6.89 17.91
C ALA A 18 5.09 -6.87 16.39
N GLY A 19 6.22 -6.85 15.69
CA GLY A 19 6.28 -6.84 14.23
C GLY A 19 6.49 -5.44 13.64
N PRO A 20 6.82 -5.38 12.34
CA PRO A 20 7.03 -4.13 11.64
C PRO A 20 5.70 -3.42 11.34
N VAL A 21 5.79 -2.14 10.98
CA VAL A 21 4.74 -1.47 10.21
C VAL A 21 5.01 -1.70 8.72
N VAL A 22 3.98 -2.08 7.97
CA VAL A 22 4.04 -2.36 6.54
C VAL A 22 3.12 -1.39 5.83
N ALA A 23 3.57 -0.80 4.72
CA ALA A 23 2.75 0.05 3.88
C ALA A 23 2.76 -0.48 2.44
N ALA A 24 1.66 -0.25 1.73
CA ALA A 24 1.54 -0.54 0.31
C ALA A 24 1.17 0.73 -0.43
N ALA A 25 1.71 0.88 -1.65
CA ALA A 25 1.32 1.92 -2.58
C ALA A 25 0.82 1.24 -3.87
N VAL A 26 -0.27 1.74 -4.44
CA VAL A 26 -0.91 1.14 -5.63
C VAL A 26 -1.42 2.23 -6.57
N ILE A 27 -1.05 2.14 -7.85
CA ILE A 27 -1.65 2.92 -8.94
C ILE A 27 -2.61 1.99 -9.68
N LEU A 28 -3.91 2.22 -9.54
CA LEU A 28 -4.92 1.41 -10.22
C LEU A 28 -5.00 1.78 -11.70
N ASP A 29 -5.25 0.79 -12.55
CA ASP A 29 -5.54 1.00 -13.97
C ASP A 29 -7.03 1.30 -14.15
N PRO A 30 -7.42 2.50 -14.62
CA PRO A 30 -8.82 2.83 -14.86
C PRO A 30 -9.47 1.94 -15.93
N GLU A 31 -8.67 1.37 -16.85
CA GLU A 31 -9.16 0.48 -17.91
C GLU A 31 -9.36 -0.97 -17.40
N ARG A 32 -8.82 -1.31 -16.22
CA ARG A 32 -8.87 -2.67 -15.64
C ARG A 32 -9.36 -2.64 -14.19
N PRO A 33 -10.62 -2.22 -13.94
CA PRO A 33 -11.14 -2.11 -12.59
C PRO A 33 -11.10 -3.45 -11.83
N VAL A 34 -10.87 -3.37 -10.51
CA VAL A 34 -10.89 -4.51 -9.59
C VAL A 34 -12.27 -4.61 -8.94
N GLU A 35 -13.09 -5.54 -9.41
CA GLU A 35 -14.47 -5.68 -8.94
C GLU A 35 -14.57 -6.10 -7.46
N GLY A 36 -15.40 -5.37 -6.72
CA GLY A 36 -15.65 -5.63 -5.30
C GLY A 36 -14.46 -5.27 -4.41
N LEU A 37 -13.61 -4.34 -4.85
CA LEU A 37 -12.72 -3.60 -3.97
C LEU A 37 -13.56 -2.75 -3.01
N ASP A 38 -13.31 -2.87 -1.72
CA ASP A 38 -14.01 -2.17 -0.63
C ASP A 38 -13.03 -2.09 0.56
N ASP A 39 -13.43 -1.43 1.65
CA ASP A 39 -12.64 -1.35 2.87
C ASP A 39 -12.23 -2.74 3.38
N SER A 40 -10.93 -2.92 3.64
CA SER A 40 -10.33 -4.19 4.01
C SER A 40 -10.96 -4.84 5.25
N LYS A 41 -11.55 -4.04 6.16
CA LYS A 41 -12.22 -4.48 7.39
C LYS A 41 -13.61 -5.03 7.14
N ARG A 42 -14.23 -4.67 6.01
CA ARG A 42 -15.54 -5.20 5.57
C ARG A 42 -15.42 -6.52 4.81
N LEU A 43 -14.20 -6.86 4.38
CA LEU A 43 -13.91 -8.04 3.58
C LEU A 43 -13.48 -9.23 4.44
N THR A 44 -13.89 -10.45 4.03
CA THR A 44 -13.36 -11.68 4.64
C THR A 44 -11.90 -11.91 4.23
N ALA A 45 -11.12 -12.63 5.03
CA ALA A 45 -9.74 -12.99 4.69
C ALA A 45 -9.62 -13.68 3.31
N ARG A 46 -10.56 -14.58 3.01
CA ARG A 46 -10.63 -15.25 1.70
C ARG A 46 -10.89 -14.28 0.56
N ARG A 47 -11.75 -13.26 0.75
CA ARG A 47 -12.02 -12.25 -0.27
C ARG A 47 -10.82 -11.32 -0.47
N ARG A 48 -10.14 -10.92 0.62
CA ARG A 48 -8.90 -10.14 0.54
C ARG A 48 -7.81 -10.85 -0.25
N ALA A 49 -7.56 -12.13 0.03
CA ALA A 49 -6.56 -12.90 -0.71
C ALA A 49 -6.85 -12.97 -2.22
N LYS A 50 -8.13 -13.08 -2.62
CA LYS A 50 -8.52 -13.02 -4.03
C LYS A 50 -8.33 -11.63 -4.63
N LEU A 51 -8.68 -10.57 -3.90
CA LEU A 51 -8.52 -9.20 -4.35
C LEU A 51 -7.04 -8.81 -4.46
N GLU A 52 -6.18 -9.28 -3.55
CA GLU A 52 -4.74 -9.05 -3.63
C GLU A 52 -4.17 -9.51 -4.97
N VAL A 53 -4.49 -10.75 -5.39
CA VAL A 53 -4.07 -11.29 -6.69
C VAL A 53 -4.59 -10.41 -7.83
N ALA A 54 -5.89 -10.06 -7.79
CA ALA A 54 -6.49 -9.21 -8.82
C ALA A 54 -5.86 -7.81 -8.88
N ILE A 55 -5.52 -7.21 -7.74
CA ILE A 55 -4.84 -5.91 -7.67
C ILE A 55 -3.45 -6.02 -8.30
N ARG A 56 -2.66 -7.03 -7.90
CA ARG A 56 -1.30 -7.21 -8.43
C ARG A 56 -1.26 -7.44 -9.93
N GLU A 57 -2.27 -8.10 -10.48
CA GLU A 57 -2.40 -8.37 -11.92
C GLU A 57 -2.94 -7.18 -12.72
N ARG A 58 -3.80 -6.35 -12.12
CA ARG A 58 -4.57 -5.32 -12.82
C ARG A 58 -4.07 -3.89 -12.60
N ALA A 59 -3.37 -3.62 -11.51
CA ALA A 59 -2.78 -2.31 -11.24
C ALA A 59 -1.72 -1.94 -12.29
N LEU A 60 -1.54 -0.64 -12.54
CA LEU A 60 -0.45 -0.11 -13.35
C LEU A 60 0.90 -0.28 -12.64
N ALA A 61 0.90 -0.05 -11.33
CA ALA A 61 2.06 -0.26 -10.46
C ALA A 61 1.60 -0.58 -9.04
N TRP A 62 2.40 -1.36 -8.32
CA TRP A 62 2.21 -1.57 -6.89
C TRP A 62 3.54 -1.87 -6.22
N SER A 63 3.63 -1.58 -4.93
CA SER A 63 4.81 -1.88 -4.12
C SER A 63 4.39 -2.14 -2.67
N VAL A 64 5.26 -2.82 -1.93
CA VAL A 64 5.10 -3.04 -0.49
C VAL A 64 6.43 -2.75 0.17
N ALA A 65 6.41 -1.92 1.21
CA ALA A 65 7.58 -1.59 2.00
C ALA A 65 7.27 -1.69 3.50
N ARG A 66 8.31 -1.69 4.33
CA ARG A 66 8.19 -1.80 5.78
C ARG A 66 9.16 -0.89 6.50
N ALA A 67 8.79 -0.54 7.73
CA ALA A 67 9.72 -0.09 8.75
C ALA A 67 9.80 -1.16 9.85
N SER A 68 11.02 -1.60 10.12
CA SER A 68 11.39 -2.60 11.11
C SER A 68 11.10 -2.14 12.55
N VAL A 69 11.11 -3.07 13.50
CA VAL A 69 10.92 -2.76 14.93
C VAL A 69 12.01 -1.79 15.40
N GLU A 70 13.24 -1.99 14.94
CA GLU A 70 14.37 -1.12 15.25
C GLU A 70 14.19 0.29 14.69
N GLU A 71 13.49 0.44 13.56
CA GLU A 71 13.12 1.76 13.03
C GLU A 71 11.98 2.39 13.82
N ILE A 72 10.99 1.60 14.26
CA ILE A 72 9.90 2.07 15.12
C ILE A 72 10.45 2.61 16.44
N ASP A 73 11.36 1.88 17.08
CA ASP A 73 11.96 2.28 18.36
C ASP A 73 12.78 3.57 18.23
N ARG A 74 13.49 3.74 17.11
CA ARG A 74 14.29 4.95 16.85
C ARG A 74 13.46 6.16 16.45
N LEU A 75 12.43 5.97 15.63
CA LEU A 75 11.72 7.05 14.95
C LEU A 75 10.39 7.41 15.60
N ASN A 76 9.84 6.56 16.49
CA ASN A 76 8.44 6.48 16.87
C ASN A 76 7.53 5.92 15.77
N ILE A 77 6.33 5.46 16.17
CA ILE A 77 5.39 4.77 15.27
C ILE A 77 4.84 5.66 14.16
N LEU A 78 4.69 6.97 14.39
CA LEU A 78 4.21 7.89 13.36
C LEU A 78 5.26 8.03 12.25
N GLN A 79 6.51 8.30 12.60
CA GLN A 79 7.57 8.50 11.61
C GLN A 79 7.98 7.18 10.93
N ALA A 80 7.95 6.06 11.64
CA ALA A 80 8.17 4.75 11.02
C ALA A 80 7.06 4.41 10.00
N THR A 81 5.82 4.80 10.26
CA THR A 81 4.71 4.69 9.29
C THR A 81 4.99 5.53 8.06
N MET A 82 5.35 6.82 8.24
CA MET A 82 5.69 7.71 7.13
C MET A 82 6.86 7.17 6.31
N LEU A 83 7.89 6.63 6.97
CA LEU A 83 9.03 5.99 6.30
C LEU A 83 8.61 4.78 5.46
N ALA A 84 7.75 3.91 5.98
CA ALA A 84 7.24 2.76 5.23
C ALA A 84 6.41 3.22 4.02
N MET A 85 5.54 4.22 4.18
CA MET A 85 4.74 4.80 3.11
C MET A 85 5.61 5.44 2.02
N SER A 86 6.60 6.26 2.39
CA SER A 86 7.54 6.88 1.45
C SER A 86 8.28 5.82 0.64
N ARG A 87 8.82 4.79 1.31
CA ARG A 87 9.49 3.67 0.62
C ARG A 87 8.58 2.94 -0.35
N ALA A 88 7.30 2.77 -0.02
CA ALA A 88 6.35 2.14 -0.93
C ALA A 88 6.16 3.04 -2.17
N VAL A 89 5.85 4.32 -1.99
CA VAL A 89 5.66 5.26 -3.11
C VAL A 89 6.90 5.36 -4.01
N GLU A 90 8.09 5.47 -3.41
CA GLU A 90 9.37 5.58 -4.14
C GLU A 90 9.72 4.30 -4.93
N ALA A 91 9.15 3.15 -4.55
CA ALA A 91 9.35 1.88 -5.24
C ALA A 91 8.34 1.62 -6.37
N LEU A 92 7.41 2.55 -6.64
CA LEU A 92 6.49 2.43 -7.76
C LEU A 92 7.20 2.71 -9.09
N ASP A 93 6.93 1.88 -10.08
CA ASP A 93 7.31 2.10 -11.47
C ASP A 93 6.09 1.81 -12.36
N PRO A 94 5.50 2.83 -13.03
CA PRO A 94 5.91 4.24 -13.04
C PRO A 94 5.70 4.96 -11.70
N LEU A 95 6.47 6.04 -11.47
CA LEU A 95 6.27 6.95 -10.34
C LEU A 95 4.94 7.70 -10.45
N PRO A 96 4.20 7.89 -9.35
CA PRO A 96 2.95 8.66 -9.35
C PRO A 96 3.22 10.17 -9.46
N GLY A 97 2.27 10.89 -10.07
CA GLY A 97 2.26 12.36 -10.06
C GLY A 97 1.49 12.94 -8.87
N PHE A 98 0.71 12.12 -8.17
CA PHE A 98 -0.01 12.49 -6.95
C PHE A 98 -0.22 11.27 -6.04
N VAL A 99 -0.21 11.52 -4.74
CA VAL A 99 -0.48 10.52 -3.68
C VAL A 99 -1.60 11.07 -2.80
#